data_AF-A0A3B4F3C1-F1
#
_entry.id   AF-A0A3B4F3C1-F1
#
_cell.length_a   1.000
_cell.length_b   1.000
_cell.length_c   1.000
_cell.angle_alpha   90.00
_cell.angle_beta   90.00
_cell.angle_gamma   90.00
#
_symmetry.space_group_name_H-M   'P 1'
#
loop_
_entity.id
_entity.type
_entity.pdbx_description
1 polymer ?
#
loop_
_entity_poly.entity_id
_entity_poly.type
_entity_poly.pdbx_seq_one_letter_code
_entity_poly.pdbx_strand_id
1 'polypeptide(L)' 'MIYLLLKILTTFINKSSVIAKVKIPKATVLSLDMFAVKVGEPKGIPPEHMQQLVGKKIKVDVEEDDSILADMIE' A
#
# COMPACT_ATOMS: atom_id res chain seq x y z
N MET A 1 -19.80 19.99 13.91
CA MET A 1 -18.86 19.07 14.59
C MET A 1 -18.50 17.82 13.79
N ILE A 2 -19.38 17.28 12.95
CA ILE A 2 -19.12 16.08 12.12
C ILE A 2 -17.92 16.22 11.15
N TYR A 3 -17.70 17.41 10.59
CA TYR A 3 -16.59 17.64 9.65
C TYR A 3 -15.20 17.43 10.25
N LEU A 4 -15.02 17.65 11.56
CA LEU A 4 -13.72 17.46 12.21
C LEU A 4 -13.37 15.98 12.36
N LEU A 5 -14.36 15.14 12.68
CA LEU A 5 -14.24 13.69 12.78
C LEU A 5 -13.96 13.07 11.40
N LEU A 6 -14.68 13.53 10.36
CA LEU A 6 -14.41 13.12 8.99
C LEU A 6 -13.00 13.52 8.55
N LYS A 7 -12.56 14.75 8.88
CA LYS A 7 -11.23 15.26 8.55
C LYS A 7 -10.12 14.47 9.25
N ILE A 8 -10.28 14.17 10.54
CA ILE A 8 -9.34 13.34 11.32
C ILE A 8 -9.24 11.94 10.72
N LEU A 9 -10.39 11.30 10.42
CA LEU A 9 -10.42 9.98 9.80
C LEU A 9 -9.73 9.99 8.43
N THR A 10 -10.06 10.93 7.55
CA THR A 10 -9.38 11.09 6.25
C THR A 10 -7.90 11.43 6.38
N THR A 11 -7.47 12.17 7.42
CA THR A 11 -6.06 12.50 7.64
C THR A 11 -5.28 11.27 8.11
N PHE A 12 -5.87 10.43 8.95
CA PHE A 12 -5.28 9.15 9.35
C PHE A 12 -5.17 8.17 8.18
N ILE A 13 -6.21 8.09 7.33
CA ILE A 13 -6.20 7.24 6.13
C ILE A 13 -5.12 7.73 5.14
N ASN A 14 -4.98 9.05 4.93
CA ASN A 14 -3.98 9.62 4.02
C ASN A 14 -2.52 9.52 4.49
N LYS A 15 -2.28 9.25 5.78
CA LYS A 15 -0.92 9.01 6.31
C LYS A 15 -0.54 7.53 6.30
N SER A 16 -1.49 6.65 6.00
CA SER A 16 -1.29 5.21 5.97
C SER A 16 -0.92 4.81 4.54
N SER A 17 0.18 4.07 4.39
CA SER A 17 0.63 3.55 3.09
C SER A 17 0.71 2.02 3.12
N VAL A 18 0.58 1.43 1.94
CA VAL A 18 0.73 -0.01 1.71
C VAL A 18 2.20 -0.34 1.57
N ILE A 19 2.67 -1.19 2.47
CA ILE A 19 4.01 -1.78 2.45
C ILE A 19 3.91 -3.28 2.18
N ALA A 20 5.01 -3.88 1.74
CA ALA A 20 5.10 -5.32 1.61
C ALA A 20 5.31 -5.96 2.99
N LYS A 21 4.43 -6.88 3.36
CA LYS A 21 4.53 -7.68 4.59
C LYS A 21 5.58 -8.78 4.47
N VAL A 22 5.81 -9.26 3.25
CA VAL A 22 6.75 -10.32 2.93
C VAL A 22 7.54 -9.90 1.70
N LYS A 23 8.67 -10.55 1.46
CA LYS A 23 9.41 -10.36 0.21
C LYS A 23 8.57 -10.80 -1.00
N ILE A 24 8.33 -9.87 -1.92
CA ILE A 24 7.55 -10.10 -3.14
C ILE A 24 8.53 -10.09 -4.32
N PRO A 25 8.84 -11.25 -4.93
CA PRO A 25 9.72 -11.28 -6.09
C PRO A 25 9.01 -10.75 -7.34
N LYS A 26 9.79 -10.26 -8.30
CA LYS A 26 9.31 -9.81 -9.61
C LYS A 26 8.44 -10.87 -10.31
N ALA A 27 7.50 -10.41 -11.13
CA ALA A 27 6.49 -11.20 -11.83
C ALA A 27 5.54 -12.01 -10.92
N THR A 28 5.56 -11.77 -9.61
CA THR A 28 4.62 -12.37 -8.66
C THR A 28 3.28 -11.65 -8.70
N VAL A 29 2.20 -12.42 -8.55
CA VAL A 29 0.84 -11.89 -8.46
C VAL A 29 0.63 -11.38 -7.05
N LEU A 30 0.29 -10.09 -6.94
CA LEU A 30 0.07 -9.42 -5.67
C LEU A 30 -1.25 -9.87 -5.03
N SER A 31 -1.24 -10.06 -3.72
CA SER A 31 -2.41 -10.46 -2.93
C SER A 31 -2.48 -9.69 -1.60
N LEU A 32 -3.69 -9.60 -1.03
CA LEU A 32 -3.95 -8.81 0.19
C LEU A 32 -3.14 -9.28 1.39
N ASP A 33 -2.85 -10.57 1.47
CA ASP A 33 -2.07 -11.19 2.54
C ASP A 33 -0.58 -10.83 2.48
N MET A 34 -0.08 -10.40 1.32
CA MET A 34 1.28 -9.91 1.14
C MET A 34 1.44 -8.44 1.48
N PHE A 35 0.35 -7.72 1.74
CA PHE A 35 0.34 -6.30 2.05
C PHE A 35 0.18 -6.04 3.55
N ALA A 36 0.85 -5.00 4.03
CA ALA A 36 0.65 -4.43 5.35
C ALA A 36 0.42 -2.92 5.24
N VAL A 37 -0.27 -2.34 6.23
CA VAL A 37 -0.56 -0.90 6.26
C VAL A 37 0.27 -0.27 7.37
N LYS A 38 1.10 0.71 7.01
CA LYS A 38 1.98 1.41 7.95
C LYS A 38 1.79 2.91 7.82
N VAL A 39 1.77 3.60 8.96
CA VAL A 39 1.68 5.06 9.00
C VAL A 39 3.09 5.62 8.97
N GLY A 40 3.47 6.31 7.89
CA GLY A 40 4.85 6.80 7.72
C GLY A 40 5.10 7.47 6.37
N GLU A 41 6.22 8.20 6.30
CA GLU A 41 6.81 8.71 5.04
C GLU A 41 8.01 7.81 4.69
N PRO A 42 8.26 7.44 3.42
CA PRO A 42 7.67 7.94 2.17
C PRO A 42 6.23 7.47 1.92
N LYS A 43 5.48 8.26 1.14
CA LYS A 43 4.10 7.93 0.77
C LYS A 43 4.09 6.83 -0.29
N GLY A 44 3.83 5.60 0.14
CA GLY A 44 3.46 4.49 -0.76
C GLY A 44 2.02 4.60 -1.27
N ILE A 45 1.53 3.53 -1.88
CA ILE A 45 0.13 3.45 -2.34
C ILE A 45 -0.84 3.52 -1.15
N PRO A 46 -1.95 4.27 -1.24
CA PRO A 46 -2.96 4.28 -0.19
C PRO A 46 -3.65 2.92 -0.02
N PRO A 47 -4.06 2.52 1.20
CA PRO A 47 -4.76 1.24 1.44
C PRO A 47 -6.10 1.13 0.71
N GLU A 48 -6.74 2.26 0.38
CA GLU A 48 -7.94 2.31 -0.48
C GLU A 48 -7.70 1.78 -1.90
N HIS A 49 -6.47 1.88 -2.42
CA HIS A 49 -6.07 1.32 -3.71
C HIS A 49 -5.52 -0.10 -3.60
N MET A 50 -5.32 -0.64 -2.39
CA MET A 50 -4.76 -1.98 -2.17
C MET A 50 -5.54 -3.06 -2.92
N GLN A 51 -6.87 -3.00 -2.91
CA GLN A 51 -7.73 -3.94 -3.64
C GLN A 51 -7.54 -3.90 -5.16
N GLN A 52 -7.12 -2.76 -5.72
CA GLN A 52 -6.83 -2.63 -7.14
C GLN A 52 -5.47 -3.23 -7.52
N LEU A 53 -4.59 -3.43 -6.52
CA LEU A 53 -3.29 -4.07 -6.71
C LEU A 53 -3.41 -5.60 -6.72
N VAL A 54 -4.43 -6.14 -6.07
CA VAL A 54 -4.66 -7.58 -6.01
C VAL A 54 -4.88 -8.13 -7.41
N GLY A 55 -4.11 -9.16 -7.78
CA GLY A 55 -4.14 -9.75 -9.10
C GLY A 55 -3.24 -9.07 -10.13
N LYS A 56 -2.63 -7.92 -9.81
CA LYS A 56 -1.60 -7.30 -10.65
C LYS A 56 -0.25 -7.98 -10.43
N LYS A 57 0.62 -7.88 -11.43
CA LYS A 57 2.00 -8.36 -11.33
C LYS A 57 2.94 -7.22 -10.99
N ILE A 58 3.91 -7.50 -10.14
CA ILE A 58 4.98 -6.56 -9.83
C ILE A 58 6.16 -6.74 -10.81
N LYS A 59 6.76 -5.64 -11.24
CA LYS A 59 7.88 -5.62 -12.20
C LYS A 59 9.25 -5.66 -11.54
N VAL A 60 9.31 -5.25 -10.28
CA VAL A 60 10.54 -5.19 -9.48
C VAL A 60 10.41 -6.12 -8.27
N ASP A 61 11.56 -6.51 -7.73
CA ASP A 61 11.61 -7.22 -6.47
C ASP A 61 11.40 -6.22 -5.32
N VAL A 62 10.46 -6.52 -4.41
CA VAL A 62 10.15 -5.69 -3.24
C VAL A 62 10.49 -6.48 -1.98
N GLU A 63 11.29 -5.88 -1.11
CA GLU A 63 11.68 -6.47 0.17
C GLU A 63 10.57 -6.30 1.21
N GLU A 64 10.65 -7.05 2.31
CA GLU A 64 9.76 -6.86 3.46
C GLU A 64 9.92 -5.45 4.06
N ASP A 65 8.82 -4.88 4.55
CA ASP A 65 8.69 -3.50 5.04
C ASP A 65 8.87 -2.39 3.98
N ASP A 66 9.13 -2.76 2.73
CA ASP A 66 9.37 -1.80 1.65
C ASP A 66 8.05 -1.25 1.08
N SER A 67 8.09 0.00 0.61
CA SER A 67 6.89 0.71 0.15
C SER A 67 6.52 0.30 -1.27
N ILE A 68 5.28 -0.13 -1.47
CA ILE A 68 4.80 -0.48 -2.80
C ILE A 68 4.38 0.79 -3.52
N LEU A 69 5.01 1.05 -4.66
CA LEU A 69 4.76 2.21 -5.52
C LEU A 69 3.98 1.79 -6.76
N ALA A 70 3.15 2.70 -7.29
CA ALA A 70 2.32 2.40 -8.47
C ALA A 70 3.18 2.10 -9.71
N ASP A 71 4.35 2.74 -9.81
CA ASP A 71 5.31 2.54 -10.90
C ASP A 71 5.92 1.13 -10.93
N MET A 72 5.87 0.41 -9.80
CA MET A 72 6.39 -0.96 -9.68
C MET A 72 5.44 -2.01 -10.24
N ILE A 73 4.20 -1.63 -10.56
CA ILE A 73 3.10 -2.55 -10.87
C ILE A 73 2.77 -2.50 -12.37
N GLU A 74 2.28 -3.60 -12.91
CA GLU A 74 1.80 -3.74 -14.29
C GLU A 74 0.29 -3.51 -14.45
#